data_AF-A0AA38C5T8-F1
#
_entry.id   AF-A0AA38C5T8-F1
#
_cell.length_a   1.000
_cell.length_b   1.000
_cell.length_c   1.000
_cell.angle_alpha   90.00
_cell.angle_beta   90.00
_cell.angle_gamma   90.00
#
_symmetry.space_group_name_H-M   'P 1'
#
loop_
_entity.id
_entity.type
_entity.pdbx_description
1 polymer ?
#
loop_
_entity_poly.entity_id
_entity_poly.type
_entity_poly.pdbx_seq_one_letter_code
_entity_poly.pdbx_strand_id
1 'polypeptide(L)'
;TAPVLGSELAQLPLIADEIRQSLPVVPYKTPANNTHVVECAVCLCKFEEGDQIRELPCSHFFHRNCLDKWLDHQQTTCPLCRFSLIPEETAIRLRRREQELTEELMFWFSSFHGHGFHSMWWL
;
A
#
# COMPACT_ATOMS: atom_id res chain seq x y z
N THR A 1 28.90 -11.21 -1.73
CA THR A 1 27.82 -10.81 -2.65
C THR A 1 27.05 -9.70 -1.96
N ALA A 2 26.88 -8.54 -2.60
CA ALA A 2 26.15 -7.41 -2.00
C ALA A 2 24.66 -7.77 -1.83
N PRO A 3 23.96 -7.28 -0.79
CA PRO A 3 22.55 -7.57 -0.60
C PRO A 3 21.73 -6.86 -1.68
N VAL A 4 20.75 -7.58 -2.21
CA VAL A 4 19.88 -7.18 -3.31
C VAL A 4 18.88 -6.13 -2.80
N LEU A 5 19.28 -4.86 -2.81
CA LEU A 5 18.40 -3.69 -2.65
C LEU A 5 17.26 -3.64 -3.71
N GLY A 6 17.24 -4.56 -4.67
CA GLY A 6 16.17 -4.69 -5.67
C GLY A 6 14.96 -5.53 -5.24
N SER A 7 14.98 -6.21 -4.09
CA SER A 7 13.91 -7.14 -3.72
C SER A 7 12.69 -6.51 -3.01
N GLU A 8 12.84 -5.28 -2.51
CA GLU A 8 11.73 -4.46 -1.96
C GLU A 8 10.79 -3.97 -3.06
N LEU A 9 11.34 -3.57 -4.22
CA LEU A 9 10.53 -3.09 -5.35
C LEU A 9 9.77 -4.21 -6.07
N ALA A 10 10.25 -5.46 -5.96
CA ALA A 10 9.63 -6.63 -6.59
C ALA A 10 8.35 -7.10 -5.87
N GLN A 11 8.11 -6.68 -4.63
CA GLN A 11 6.93 -7.07 -3.84
C GLN A 11 5.76 -6.09 -3.99
N LEU A 12 6.03 -4.86 -4.40
CA LEU A 12 5.03 -3.79 -4.51
C LEU A 12 3.91 -4.08 -5.54
N PRO A 13 4.20 -4.64 -6.74
CA PRO A 13 3.15 -4.97 -7.70
C PRO A 13 2.20 -6.05 -7.15
N LEU A 14 2.73 -7.01 -6.40
CA LEU A 14 1.96 -8.13 -5.84
C LEU A 14 1.01 -7.66 -4.73
N ILE A 15 1.44 -6.71 -3.89
CA ILE A 15 0.63 -6.16 -2.81
C ILE A 15 -0.55 -5.35 -3.37
N ALA A 16 -0.30 -4.54 -4.40
CA ALA A 16 -1.37 -3.75 -5.03
C ALA A 16 -2.47 -4.66 -5.62
N ASP A 17 -2.10 -5.75 -6.29
CA ASP A 17 -3.05 -6.71 -6.84
C ASP A 17 -3.82 -7.47 -5.76
N GLU A 18 -3.16 -7.86 -4.66
CA GLU A 18 -3.82 -8.50 -3.52
C GLU A 18 -4.87 -7.58 -2.88
N ILE A 19 -4.56 -6.28 -2.74
CA ILE A 19 -5.53 -5.28 -2.26
C ILE A 19 -6.70 -5.16 -3.24
N ARG A 20 -6.46 -5.11 -4.55
CA ARG A 20 -7.53 -5.00 -5.55
C ARG A 20 -8.48 -6.19 -5.56
N GLN A 21 -7.96 -7.38 -5.29
CA GLN A 21 -8.72 -8.64 -5.29
C GLN A 21 -9.50 -8.83 -3.98
N SER A 22 -9.00 -8.32 -2.86
CA SER A 22 -9.68 -8.40 -1.56
C SER A 22 -10.82 -7.40 -1.41
N LEU A 23 -10.77 -6.27 -2.10
CA LEU A 23 -11.82 -5.25 -2.03
C LEU A 23 -12.97 -5.55 -3.00
N PRO A 24 -14.22 -5.67 -2.54
CA PRO A 24 -15.35 -5.90 -3.43
C PRO A 24 -15.64 -4.66 -4.29
N VAL A 25 -16.03 -4.87 -5.55
CA VAL A 25 -16.59 -3.84 -6.41
C VAL A 25 -18.11 -3.98 -6.39
N VAL A 26 -18.80 -2.91 -6.01
CA VAL A 26 -20.26 -2.86 -5.98
C VAL A 26 -20.76 -1.71 -6.86
N PRO A 27 -21.88 -1.87 -7.58
CA PRO A 27 -22.50 -0.75 -8.28
C PRO A 27 -23.15 0.20 -7.27
N TYR A 28 -22.90 1.49 -7.41
CA TYR A 28 -23.53 2.51 -6.58
C TYR A 28 -25.04 2.59 -6.87
N LYS A 29 -25.83 2.69 -5.81
CA LYS A 29 -27.28 2.88 -5.88
C LYS A 29 -27.62 4.25 -5.31
N THR A 30 -28.29 5.06 -6.11
CA THR A 30 -28.76 6.39 -5.74
C THR A 30 -29.89 6.26 -4.71
N PRO A 31 -29.76 6.87 -3.52
CA PRO A 31 -30.85 6.86 -2.54
C PRO A 31 -31.99 7.76 -3.01
N ALA A 32 -33.23 7.28 -2.90
CA ALA A 32 -34.43 7.96 -3.43
C ALA A 32 -34.78 9.31 -2.75
N ASN A 33 -34.16 9.65 -1.62
CA ASN A 33 -34.52 10.81 -0.79
C ASN A 33 -33.37 11.81 -0.60
N ASN A 34 -32.60 12.04 -1.66
CA ASN A 34 -31.22 12.51 -1.62
C ASN A 34 -31.05 13.97 -1.14
N THR A 35 -30.71 14.18 0.14
CA THR A 35 -30.26 15.49 0.67
C THR A 35 -28.73 15.58 0.80
N HIS A 36 -28.01 14.46 0.70
CA HIS A 36 -26.55 14.44 0.85
C HIS A 36 -25.89 13.85 -0.40
N VAL A 37 -25.21 14.72 -1.14
CA VAL A 37 -24.41 14.31 -2.30
C VAL A 37 -23.18 13.58 -1.78
N VAL A 38 -22.98 12.33 -2.22
CA VAL A 38 -21.77 11.56 -1.92
C VAL A 38 -20.84 11.66 -3.14
N GLU A 39 -19.57 12.01 -2.90
CA GLU A 39 -18.57 12.28 -3.93
C GLU A 39 -17.31 11.44 -3.69
N CYS A 40 -16.61 11.09 -4.76
CA CYS A 40 -15.32 10.43 -4.65
C CYS A 40 -14.24 11.46 -4.32
N ALA A 41 -13.58 11.32 -3.17
CA ALA A 41 -12.56 12.28 -2.73
C ALA A 41 -11.26 12.30 -3.57
N VAL A 42 -11.12 11.39 -4.55
CA VAL A 42 -9.95 11.34 -5.45
C VAL A 42 -10.19 12.17 -6.71
N CYS A 43 -11.32 11.98 -7.39
CA CYS A 43 -11.65 12.73 -8.61
C CYS A 43 -12.56 13.94 -8.36
N LEU A 44 -13.11 14.07 -7.15
CA LEU A 44 -14.08 15.10 -6.75
C LEU A 44 -15.38 15.07 -7.58
N CYS A 45 -15.70 13.93 -8.19
CA CYS A 45 -16.95 13.72 -8.91
C CYS A 45 -18.00 13.03 -8.02
N LYS A 46 -19.27 13.37 -8.25
CA LYS A 46 -20.43 12.72 -7.63
C LYS A 46 -20.51 11.26 -8.07
N PHE A 47 -21.02 10.39 -7.20
CA PHE A 47 -21.37 9.04 -7.59
C PHE A 47 -22.69 9.03 -8.36
N GLU A 48 -22.68 8.38 -9.53
CA GLU A 48 -23.84 8.19 -10.38
C GLU A 48 -24.39 6.77 -10.28
N GLU A 49 -25.67 6.58 -10.61
CA GLU A 49 -26.30 5.26 -10.55
C GLU A 49 -25.57 4.27 -11.47
N GLY A 50 -25.16 3.13 -10.90
CA GLY A 50 -24.39 2.11 -11.62
C GLY A 50 -22.88 2.32 -11.62
N ASP A 51 -22.36 3.42 -11.05
CA ASP A 51 -20.92 3.63 -10.89
C ASP A 51 -20.28 2.46 -10.15
N GLN A 52 -19.16 1.96 -10.66
CA GLN A 52 -18.38 0.94 -9.97
C GLN A 52 -17.59 1.57 -8.83
N ILE A 53 -17.98 1.26 -7.60
CA ILE A 53 -17.32 1.76 -6.40
C ILE A 53 -16.70 0.61 -5.60
N ARG A 54 -15.69 0.94 -4.81
CA ARG A 54 -15.09 0.06 -3.80
C ARG A 54 -15.30 0.67 -2.43
N GLU A 55 -15.76 -0.15 -1.50
CA GLU A 55 -15.78 0.17 -0.08
C GLU A 55 -14.50 -0.36 0.57
N LEU A 56 -13.77 0.51 1.28
CA LEU A 56 -12.58 0.14 2.03
C LEU A 56 -12.95 -0.42 3.42
N PRO A 57 -12.06 -1.17 4.10
CA PRO A 57 -12.30 -1.67 5.46
C PRO A 57 -12.52 -0.56 6.50
N CYS A 58 -12.11 0.67 6.19
CA CYS A 58 -12.37 1.87 6.98
C CYS A 58 -13.69 2.57 6.63
N SER A 59 -14.59 1.92 5.89
CA SER A 59 -15.92 2.40 5.46
C SER A 59 -15.94 3.63 4.56
N HIS A 60 -14.83 3.93 3.88
CA HIS A 60 -14.76 4.99 2.87
C HIS A 60 -14.97 4.43 1.46
N PHE A 61 -15.65 5.21 0.61
CA PHE A 61 -16.03 4.83 -0.75
C PHE A 61 -15.25 5.60 -1.80
N PHE A 62 -14.82 4.91 -2.86
CA PHE A 62 -14.13 5.50 -4.01
C PHE A 62 -14.59 4.80 -5.29
N HIS A 63 -14.52 5.50 -6.44
CA HIS A 63 -14.64 4.80 -7.72
C HIS A 63 -13.55 3.74 -7.84
N ARG A 64 -13.90 2.59 -8.42
CA ARG A 64 -12.98 1.48 -8.69
C ARG A 64 -11.70 2.00 -9.36
N ASN A 65 -11.84 2.73 -10.47
CA ASN A 65 -10.70 3.22 -11.23
C ASN A 65 -9.85 4.24 -10.46
N CYS A 66 -10.47 5.05 -9.61
CA CYS A 66 -9.76 6.04 -8.80
C CYS A 66 -8.89 5.36 -7.74
N LEU A 67 -9.43 4.34 -7.07
CA LEU A 67 -8.66 3.57 -6.10
C LEU A 67 -7.60 2.68 -6.79
N ASP A 68 -7.92 2.07 -7.94
CA ASP A 68 -6.96 1.23 -8.68
C ASP A 68 -5.72 2.04 -9.10
N LYS A 69 -5.91 3.28 -9.60
CA LYS A 69 -4.83 4.23 -9.91
C LYS A 69 -4.04 4.66 -8.67
N TRP A 70 -4.71 4.88 -7.55
CA TRP A 70 -4.05 5.19 -6.29
C TRP A 70 -3.07 4.08 -5.88
N LEU A 71 -3.50 2.82 -6.02
CA LEU A 71 -2.66 1.65 -5.78
C LEU A 71 -1.53 1.51 -6.82
N ASP A 72 -1.74 1.88 -8.09
CA ASP A 72 -0.68 1.92 -9.12
C ASP A 72 0.44 2.90 -8.75
N HIS A 73 0.11 3.98 -8.03
CA HIS A 73 1.08 4.95 -7.50
C HIS A 73 1.71 4.50 -6.16
N GLN A 74 1.67 3.20 -5.86
CA GLN A 74 2.26 2.56 -4.68
C GLN A 74 1.66 3.07 -3.35
N GLN A 75 0.45 3.61 -3.39
CA GLN A 75 -0.24 4.09 -2.20
C GLN A 75 -1.17 3.01 -1.64
N THR A 76 -0.72 2.31 -0.60
CA THR A 76 -1.49 1.22 0.05
C THR A 76 -2.33 1.70 1.23
N THR A 77 -2.72 2.98 1.25
CA THR A 77 -3.50 3.58 2.35
C THR A 77 -4.77 4.26 1.84
N CYS A 78 -5.78 4.40 2.69
CA CYS A 78 -6.99 5.14 2.38
C CYS A 78 -6.66 6.63 2.08
N PRO A 79 -7.09 7.20 0.94
CA PRO A 79 -6.87 8.61 0.61
C PRO A 79 -7.44 9.61 1.63
N LEU A 80 -8.46 9.21 2.40
CA LEU A 80 -9.15 10.08 3.36
C LEU A 80 -8.58 9.98 4.78
N CYS A 81 -8.39 8.77 5.30
CA CYS A 81 -8.02 8.56 6.71
C CYS A 81 -6.66 7.91 6.91
N ARG A 82 -5.92 7.59 5.83
CA ARG A 82 -4.62 6.90 5.85
C ARG A 82 -4.62 5.52 6.49
N PHE A 83 -5.78 4.91 6.69
CA PHE A 83 -5.88 3.51 7.13
C PHE A 83 -5.14 2.59 6.15
N SER A 84 -4.32 1.66 6.68
CA SER A 84 -3.55 0.71 5.85
C SER A 84 -4.48 -0.30 5.20
N LEU A 85 -4.35 -0.47 3.88
CA LEU A 85 -5.10 -1.45 3.11
C LEU A 85 -4.36 -2.79 2.97
N ILE A 86 -3.13 -2.87 3.47
CA ILE A 86 -2.32 -4.09 3.41
C ILE A 86 -2.97 -5.16 4.31
N PRO A 87 -3.29 -6.36 3.80
CA PRO A 87 -3.78 -7.47 4.61
C PRO A 87 -2.81 -7.79 5.75
N GLU A 88 -3.34 -8.15 6.93
CA GLU A 88 -2.51 -8.39 8.12
C GLU A 88 -1.46 -9.49 7.89
N GLU A 89 -1.82 -10.57 7.18
CA GLU A 89 -0.89 -11.65 6.84
C GLU A 89 0.29 -11.15 6.00
N THR A 90 0.01 -10.31 5.00
CA THR A 90 1.03 -9.68 4.16
C THR A 90 1.88 -8.70 4.97
N ALA A 91 1.27 -7.92 5.86
CA ALA A 91 2.01 -7.03 6.75
C ALA A 91 2.96 -7.80 7.69
N ILE A 92 2.52 -8.93 8.26
CA ILE A 92 3.38 -9.82 9.07
C ILE A 92 4.56 -10.34 8.26
N ARG A 93 4.33 -10.79 7.02
CA ARG A 93 5.38 -11.31 6.12
C ARG A 93 6.42 -10.24 5.79
N LEU A 94 5.97 -9.02 5.48
CA LEU A 94 6.86 -7.91 5.16
C LEU A 94 7.73 -7.52 6.37
N ARG A 95 7.13 -7.40 7.56
CA ARG A 95 7.87 -7.11 8.80
C ARG A 95 8.93 -8.16 9.11
N ARG A 96 8.62 -9.45 8.95
CA ARG A 96 9.59 -10.53 9.15
C ARG A 96 10.77 -10.40 8.19
N ARG A 97 10.49 -10.17 6.91
CA ARG A 97 11.51 -10.02 5.88
C ARG A 97 12.39 -8.78 6.12
N GLU A 98 11.79 -7.67 6.56
CA GLU A 98 12.52 -6.47 6.96
C GLU A 98 13.47 -6.76 8.13
N GLN A 99 13.02 -7.50 9.14
CA GLN A 99 13.88 -7.95 10.25
C GLN A 99 15.04 -8.82 9.78
N GLU A 100 14.79 -9.83 8.94
CA GLU A 100 15.84 -10.68 8.35
C GLU A 100 16.87 -9.85 7.57
N LEU A 101 16.43 -8.88 6.76
CA LEU A 101 17.32 -7.97 6.04
C LEU A 101 18.13 -7.09 6.99
N THR A 102 17.52 -6.57 8.06
CA THR A 102 18.25 -5.77 9.06
C THR A 102 19.27 -6.61 9.80
N GLU A 103 18.97 -7.87 10.12
CA GLU A 103 19.90 -8.81 10.74
C GLU A 103 21.04 -9.20 9.79
N GLU A 104 20.74 -9.47 8.51
CA GLU A 104 21.76 -9.71 7.48
C GLU A 104 22.66 -8.49 7.28
N LEU A 105 22.08 -7.29 7.24
CA LEU A 105 22.83 -6.04 7.13
C LEU A 105 23.71 -5.85 8.37
N MET A 106 23.19 -6.05 9.58
CA MET A 106 23.97 -5.96 10.82
C MET A 106 25.09 -7.01 10.88
N PHE A 107 24.82 -8.23 10.43
CA PHE A 107 25.82 -9.29 10.29
C PHE A 107 26.89 -8.94 9.24
N TRP A 108 26.49 -8.35 8.12
CA TRP A 108 27.40 -7.89 7.11
C TRP A 108 28.26 -6.74 7.61
N PHE A 109 27.67 -5.73 8.26
CA PHE A 109 28.40 -4.63 8.86
C PHE A 109 29.40 -5.15 9.89
N SER A 110 28.98 -6.00 10.84
CA SER A 110 29.91 -6.59 11.84
C SER A 110 31.03 -7.44 11.23
N SER A 111 30.77 -8.18 10.15
CA SER A 111 31.78 -8.95 9.43
C SER A 111 32.73 -8.08 8.60
N PHE A 112 32.26 -6.93 8.11
CA PHE A 112 33.05 -5.99 7.30
C PHE A 112 34.00 -5.12 8.14
N HIS A 113 33.73 -4.93 9.44
CA HIS A 113 34.66 -4.29 10.39
C HIS A 113 35.87 -5.20 10.77
N GLY A 114 35.92 -6.43 10.27
CA GLY A 114 37.03 -7.38 10.50
C GLY A 114 38.25 -7.20 9.59
N HIS A 115 38.17 -6.42 8.51
CA HIS A 115 39.33 -6.01 7.71
C HIS A 115 39.39 -4.48 7.68
N GLY A 116 40.35 -3.93 8.41
CA GLY A 116 40.41 -2.52 8.75
C GLY A 116 40.28 -1.55 7.57
N PHE A 117 39.17 -0.82 7.56
CA PHE A 117 39.13 0.58 7.14
C PHE A 117 38.15 1.30 8.05
N HIS A 118 38.65 1.68 9.22
CA HIS A 118 37.96 2.54 10.17
C HIS A 118 38.19 3.99 9.74
N SER A 119 37.45 4.44 8.74
CA SER A 119 37.12 5.85 8.50
C SER A 119 36.45 5.95 7.14
N MET A 120 35.14 6.20 7.13
CA MET A 120 34.58 7.43 6.59
C MET A 120 33.05 7.35 6.59
N TRP A 121 32.44 7.29 7.77
CA TRP A 121 31.01 7.57 7.94
C TRP A 121 30.76 8.25 9.29
N TRP A 122 31.45 9.38 9.49
CA TRP A 122 30.99 10.55 10.24
C TRP A 122 31.78 11.76 9.74
N LEU A 123 31.35 12.31 8.59
CA LEU A 123 31.34 13.73 8.20
C LEU A 123 30.60 13.86 6.87
#